data_AF-K2GSX0-F1
#
_entry.id   AF-K2GSX0-F1
#
_cell.length_a   1.000
_cell.length_b   1.000
_cell.length_c   1.000
_cell.angle_alpha   90.00
_cell.angle_beta   90.00
_cell.angle_gamma   90.00
#
_symmetry.space_group_name_H-M   'P 1'
#
loop_
_entity.id
_entity.type
_entity.pdbx_description
1 polymer ?
#
loop_
_entity_poly.entity_id
_entity_poly.type
_entity_poly.pdbx_seq_one_letter_code
_entity_poly.pdbx_strand_id
1 'polypeptide(L)'
;TYLTTYISKKNLIYKSAVLLVSLYAFWITISNSGRGTLICIFIFFAIYTIFVSKKIIVNIIGVATSLFMTISIMNIREVLVLAHNFFTNFNITISAVEKSIWLLEHESLMHGRSELYYSIFKNANEWELVFGRGIGGFENSSGTYAHNMFLSLYTEFGMISIFIILFFIFSLVMIFKKSKVENKKFLTILIANSISKLMISSIHWRSSELWLLVGLILKKQEKVDLINTEIRKMVEE
;
A
#
# COMPACT_ATOMS: atom_id res chain seq x y z
N THR A 1 17.75 -1.07 10.56
CA THR A 1 19.18 -1.28 10.86
C THR A 1 19.57 -0.66 12.19
N TYR A 2 19.36 0.64 12.44
CA TYR A 2 19.73 1.26 13.73
C TYR A 2 19.02 0.63 14.95
N LEU A 3 17.70 0.42 14.86
CA LEU A 3 16.90 -0.21 15.91
C LEU A 3 17.33 -1.66 16.18
N THR A 4 17.56 -2.46 15.14
CA THR A 4 18.06 -3.84 15.27
C THR A 4 19.46 -3.91 15.88
N THR A 5 20.35 -2.98 15.52
CA THR A 5 21.71 -2.89 16.09
C THR A 5 21.70 -2.32 17.51
N TYR A 6 20.71 -1.49 17.85
CA TYR A 6 20.50 -0.98 19.20
C TYR A 6 19.92 -2.06 20.13
N ILE A 7 18.91 -2.80 19.66
CA ILE A 7 18.29 -3.92 20.39
C ILE A 7 19.30 -5.06 20.57
N SER A 8 20.17 -5.34 19.59
CA SER A 8 21.16 -6.41 19.70
C SER A 8 22.17 -6.19 20.84
N LYS A 9 22.45 -4.93 21.19
CA LYS A 9 23.34 -4.51 22.29
C LYS A 9 22.69 -4.52 23.68
N LYS A 10 21.39 -4.78 23.78
CA LYS A 10 20.67 -4.82 25.07
C LYS A 10 20.63 -6.23 25.67
N ASN A 11 20.34 -6.29 26.97
CA ASN A 11 20.21 -7.52 27.75
C ASN A 11 19.00 -8.37 27.30
N LEU A 12 19.04 -9.67 27.63
CA LEU A 12 18.07 -10.66 27.18
C LEU A 12 16.62 -10.28 27.53
N ILE A 13 16.40 -9.74 28.73
CA ILE A 13 15.07 -9.29 29.21
C ILE A 13 14.47 -8.25 28.27
N TYR A 14 15.26 -7.25 27.85
CA TYR A 14 14.79 -6.21 26.93
C TYR A 14 14.45 -6.80 25.55
N LYS A 15 15.25 -7.73 25.05
CA LYS A 15 14.98 -8.43 23.78
C LYS A 15 13.68 -9.23 23.84
N SER A 16 13.47 -9.97 24.93
CA SER A 16 12.25 -10.75 25.16
C SER A 16 11.02 -9.85 25.28
N ALA A 17 11.13 -8.72 25.98
CA ALA A 17 10.04 -7.75 26.10
C ALA A 17 9.66 -7.15 24.74
N VAL A 18 10.66 -6.73 23.93
CA VAL A 18 10.40 -6.22 22.58
C VAL A 18 9.75 -7.28 21.68
N LEU A 19 10.19 -8.54 21.78
CA LEU A 19 9.58 -9.64 21.03
C LEU A 19 8.12 -9.86 21.44
N LEU A 20 7.84 -9.91 22.74
CA LEU A 20 6.48 -10.09 23.26
C LEU A 20 5.55 -8.96 22.83
N VAL A 21 6.00 -7.70 22.92
CA VAL A 21 5.25 -6.55 22.42
C VAL A 21 5.01 -6.64 20.91
N SER A 22 6.01 -7.07 20.15
CA SER A 22 5.88 -7.24 18.69
C SER A 22 4.88 -8.35 18.32
N LEU A 23 4.91 -9.48 19.05
CA LEU A 23 3.97 -10.58 18.86
C LEU A 23 2.54 -10.19 19.26
N TYR A 24 2.39 -9.44 20.35
CA TYR A 24 1.10 -8.92 20.79
C TYR A 24 0.54 -7.89 19.80
N ALA A 25 1.36 -6.96 19.31
CA ALA A 25 0.98 -6.02 18.27
C ALA A 25 0.61 -6.74 16.96
N PHE A 26 1.35 -7.78 16.59
CA PHE A 26 1.04 -8.62 15.44
C PHE A 26 -0.29 -9.36 15.61
N TRP A 27 -0.55 -9.93 16.79
CA TRP A 27 -1.82 -10.57 17.13
C TRP A 27 -2.99 -9.59 17.03
N ILE A 28 -2.93 -8.43 17.71
CA ILE A 28 -3.95 -7.38 17.62
C ILE A 28 -4.18 -6.98 16.17
N THR A 29 -3.09 -6.83 15.41
CA THR A 29 -3.17 -6.46 14.01
C THR A 29 -3.91 -7.53 13.22
N ILE A 30 -3.58 -8.82 13.35
CA ILE A 30 -4.30 -9.88 12.63
C ILE A 30 -5.75 -9.98 13.08
N SER A 31 -6.01 -10.00 14.39
CA SER A 31 -7.36 -10.15 14.95
C SER A 31 -8.30 -9.01 14.58
N ASN A 32 -7.77 -7.79 14.39
CA ASN A 32 -8.58 -6.60 14.08
C ASN A 32 -8.37 -6.05 12.66
N SER A 33 -7.46 -6.63 11.87
CA SER A 33 -7.18 -6.09 10.53
C SER A 33 -8.24 -6.48 9.52
N GLY A 34 -8.67 -5.49 8.74
CA GLY A 34 -9.36 -5.75 7.48
C GLY A 34 -8.41 -6.34 6.43
N ARG A 35 -8.99 -6.81 5.31
CA ARG A 35 -8.29 -7.41 4.14
C ARG A 35 -7.07 -6.58 3.66
N GLY A 36 -7.06 -5.28 3.93
CA GLY A 36 -5.99 -4.37 3.53
C GLY A 36 -4.62 -4.62 4.16
N THR A 37 -4.56 -5.02 5.43
CA THR A 37 -3.27 -5.21 6.10
C THR A 37 -2.49 -6.41 5.57
N LEU A 38 -3.18 -7.50 5.22
CA LEU A 38 -2.56 -8.67 4.59
C LEU A 38 -1.96 -8.31 3.23
N ILE A 39 -2.66 -7.48 2.45
CA ILE A 39 -2.16 -6.97 1.17
C ILE A 39 -0.94 -6.07 1.37
N CYS A 40 -0.90 -5.25 2.44
CA CYS A 40 0.27 -4.43 2.78
C CYS A 40 1.52 -5.31 2.99
N ILE A 41 1.38 -6.36 3.81
CA ILE A 41 2.45 -7.31 4.12
C ILE A 41 2.93 -8.02 2.85
N PHE A 42 1.99 -8.45 1.99
CA PHE A 42 2.31 -9.09 0.73
C PHE A 42 3.09 -8.17 -0.22
N ILE A 43 2.62 -6.94 -0.42
CA ILE A 43 3.28 -5.93 -1.28
C ILE A 43 4.69 -5.62 -0.75
N PHE A 44 4.85 -5.52 0.58
CA PHE A 44 6.17 -5.36 1.18
C PHE A 44 7.12 -6.50 0.79
N PHE A 45 6.71 -7.76 0.96
CA PHE A 45 7.54 -8.92 0.61
C PHE A 45 7.84 -9.00 -0.89
N ALA A 46 6.85 -8.69 -1.74
CA ALA A 46 7.04 -8.64 -3.18
C ALA A 46 8.10 -7.60 -3.58
N ILE A 47 7.96 -6.36 -3.11
CA ILE A 47 8.93 -5.27 -3.41
C ILE A 47 10.31 -5.61 -2.84
N TYR A 48 10.37 -6.12 -1.61
CA TYR A 48 11.63 -6.50 -0.97
C TYR A 48 12.36 -7.58 -1.77
N THR A 49 11.62 -8.59 -2.24
CA THR A 49 12.20 -9.70 -2.98
C THR A 49 12.73 -9.23 -4.34
N ILE A 50 11.92 -8.52 -5.11
CA ILE A 50 12.26 -8.09 -6.48
C ILE A 50 13.41 -7.09 -6.48
N PHE A 51 13.40 -6.13 -5.54
CA PHE A 51 14.26 -4.94 -5.65
C PHE A 51 15.33 -4.82 -4.57
N VAL A 52 15.29 -5.63 -3.51
CA VAL A 52 16.21 -5.53 -2.37
C VAL A 52 17.01 -6.82 -2.17
N SER A 53 16.36 -7.99 -2.25
CA SER A 53 17.06 -9.27 -2.13
C SER A 53 17.88 -9.57 -3.36
N LYS A 54 19.15 -9.93 -3.16
CA LYS A 54 20.01 -10.52 -4.21
C LYS A 54 20.03 -12.05 -4.16
N LYS A 55 19.35 -12.67 -3.19
CA LYS A 55 19.40 -14.11 -2.97
C LYS A 55 18.34 -14.81 -3.82
N ILE A 56 18.77 -15.70 -4.71
CA ILE A 56 17.89 -16.45 -5.61
C ILE A 56 16.78 -17.22 -4.87
N ILE A 57 17.09 -17.80 -3.71
CA ILE A 57 16.11 -18.56 -2.91
C ILE A 57 14.95 -17.68 -2.42
N VAL A 58 15.21 -16.40 -2.12
CA VAL A 58 14.18 -15.45 -1.71
C VAL A 58 13.30 -15.08 -2.89
N ASN A 59 13.88 -14.97 -4.09
CA ASN A 59 13.15 -14.72 -5.33
C ASN A 59 12.23 -15.89 -5.70
N ILE A 60 12.72 -17.13 -5.57
CA ILE A 60 11.92 -18.33 -5.78
C ILE A 60 10.76 -18.38 -4.79
N ILE A 61 11.01 -18.14 -3.50
CA ILE A 61 9.95 -18.09 -2.48
C ILE A 61 8.94 -16.98 -2.80
N GLY A 62 9.38 -15.79 -3.21
CA GLY A 62 8.49 -14.69 -3.56
C GLY A 62 7.61 -15.01 -4.77
N VAL A 63 8.16 -15.62 -5.82
CA VAL A 63 7.39 -16.07 -6.99
C VAL A 63 6.41 -17.17 -6.61
N ALA A 64 6.85 -18.18 -5.85
CA ALA A 64 5.98 -19.25 -5.38
C ALA A 64 4.83 -18.72 -4.52
N THR A 65 5.12 -17.77 -3.62
CA THR A 65 4.10 -17.10 -2.79
C THR A 65 3.12 -16.30 -3.65
N SER A 66 3.60 -15.57 -4.66
CA SER A 66 2.75 -14.83 -5.58
C SER A 66 1.83 -15.75 -6.39
N LEU A 67 2.35 -16.88 -6.87
CA LEU A 67 1.56 -17.89 -7.60
C LEU A 67 0.50 -18.52 -6.71
N PHE A 68 0.88 -18.93 -5.49
CA PHE A 68 -0.05 -19.45 -4.50
C PHE A 68 -1.19 -18.46 -4.20
N MET A 69 -0.86 -17.18 -4.07
CA MET A 69 -1.85 -16.13 -3.84
C MET A 69 -2.80 -15.94 -5.03
N THR A 70 -2.29 -15.93 -6.27
CA THR A 70 -3.14 -15.86 -7.46
C THR A 70 -4.11 -17.04 -7.51
N ILE A 71 -3.63 -18.26 -7.28
CA ILE A 71 -4.46 -19.47 -7.24
C ILE A 71 -5.50 -19.37 -6.12
N SER A 72 -5.10 -18.85 -4.95
CA SER A 72 -6.00 -18.66 -3.80
C SER A 72 -7.09 -17.62 -4.10
N ILE A 73 -6.78 -16.56 -4.83
CA ILE A 73 -7.77 -15.54 -5.24
C ILE A 73 -8.76 -16.12 -6.25
N MET A 74 -8.29 -16.97 -7.18
CA MET A 74 -9.18 -17.65 -8.14
C MET A 74 -10.16 -18.63 -7.46
N ASN A 75 -9.80 -19.14 -6.28
CA ASN A 75 -10.60 -20.09 -5.49
C ASN A 75 -10.94 -19.50 -4.11
N ILE A 76 -11.23 -18.19 -4.06
CA ILE A 76 -11.33 -17.46 -2.79
C ILE A 76 -12.42 -18.02 -1.87
N ARG A 77 -13.50 -18.58 -2.44
CA ARG A 77 -14.58 -19.18 -1.68
C ARG A 77 -14.11 -20.44 -0.95
N GLU A 78 -13.51 -21.37 -1.67
CA GLU A 78 -13.02 -22.65 -1.14
C GLU A 78 -11.95 -22.40 -0.08
N VAL A 79 -11.07 -21.42 -0.31
CA VAL A 79 -10.05 -21.00 0.67
C VAL A 79 -10.68 -20.44 1.94
N LEU A 80 -11.71 -19.60 1.82
CA LEU A 80 -12.41 -19.02 2.99
C LEU A 80 -13.16 -20.09 3.78
N VAL A 81 -13.83 -21.04 3.12
CA VAL A 81 -14.52 -22.16 3.80
C VAL A 81 -13.54 -23.08 4.49
N LEU A 82 -12.42 -23.43 3.84
CA LEU A 82 -11.33 -24.20 4.47
C LEU A 82 -10.77 -23.48 5.69
N ALA A 83 -10.52 -22.17 5.59
CA ALA A 83 -10.07 -21.36 6.71
C ALA A 83 -11.09 -21.35 7.84
N HIS A 84 -12.38 -21.11 7.54
CA HIS A 84 -13.45 -21.11 8.53
C HIS A 84 -13.50 -22.44 9.29
N ASN A 85 -13.56 -23.56 8.57
CA ASN A 85 -13.60 -24.90 9.16
C ASN A 85 -12.36 -25.19 10.02
N PHE A 86 -11.18 -24.78 9.56
CA PHE A 86 -9.95 -24.95 10.33
C PHE A 86 -10.02 -24.21 11.66
N PHE A 87 -10.42 -22.93 11.67
CA PHE A 87 -10.48 -22.14 12.91
C PHE A 87 -11.61 -22.56 13.84
N THR A 88 -12.78 -22.94 13.30
CA THR A 88 -13.91 -23.42 14.10
C THR A 88 -13.59 -24.75 14.79
N ASN A 89 -12.74 -25.60 14.19
CA ASN A 89 -12.24 -26.81 14.86
C ASN A 89 -11.43 -26.50 16.14
N PHE A 90 -10.90 -25.28 16.28
CA PHE A 90 -10.23 -24.80 17.49
C PHE A 90 -11.12 -23.89 18.34
N ASN A 91 -12.43 -23.83 18.09
CA ASN A 91 -13.37 -22.88 18.70
C ASN A 91 -12.98 -21.40 18.51
N ILE A 92 -12.29 -21.08 17.41
CA ILE A 92 -11.92 -19.72 17.04
C ILE A 92 -12.85 -19.26 15.92
N THR A 93 -13.56 -18.16 16.14
CA THR A 93 -14.35 -17.50 15.09
C THR A 93 -13.59 -16.27 14.57
N ILE A 94 -13.44 -16.20 13.24
CA ILE A 94 -12.83 -15.04 12.59
C ILE A 94 -13.93 -14.30 11.83
N SER A 95 -14.42 -13.20 12.43
CA SER A 95 -15.50 -12.39 11.87
C SER A 95 -15.23 -11.93 10.43
N ALA A 96 -13.96 -11.65 10.10
CA ALA A 96 -13.59 -11.27 8.73
C ALA A 96 -13.81 -12.41 7.71
N VAL A 97 -13.60 -13.67 8.11
CA VAL A 97 -13.82 -14.85 7.25
C VAL A 97 -15.31 -15.10 7.09
N GLU A 98 -16.07 -15.13 8.19
CA GLU A 98 -17.53 -15.32 8.19
C GLU A 98 -18.24 -14.25 7.34
N LYS A 99 -17.91 -12.97 7.56
CA LYS A 99 -18.44 -11.88 6.75
C LYS A 99 -18.06 -12.03 5.27
N SER A 100 -16.87 -12.54 4.96
CA SER A 100 -16.45 -12.72 3.56
C SER A 100 -17.18 -13.88 2.88
N ILE A 101 -17.46 -14.97 3.60
CA ILE A 101 -18.28 -16.09 3.11
C ILE A 101 -19.71 -15.61 2.89
N TRP A 102 -20.31 -14.95 3.88
CA TRP A 102 -21.66 -14.39 3.78
C TRP A 102 -21.80 -13.47 2.55
N LEU A 103 -20.79 -12.62 2.31
CA LEU A 103 -20.76 -11.74 1.15
C LEU A 103 -20.55 -12.43 -0.19
N LEU A 104 -19.90 -13.59 -0.22
CA LEU A 104 -19.82 -14.40 -1.43
C LEU A 104 -21.15 -15.08 -1.77
N GLU A 105 -21.96 -15.36 -0.75
CA GLU A 105 -23.23 -16.08 -0.88
C GLU A 105 -24.41 -15.14 -1.16
N HIS A 106 -24.39 -13.93 -0.60
CA HIS A 106 -25.54 -13.02 -0.64
C HIS A 106 -25.32 -11.77 -1.49
N GLU A 107 -24.08 -11.38 -1.76
CA GLU A 107 -23.73 -10.19 -2.54
C GLU A 107 -22.47 -10.42 -3.39
N SER A 108 -21.78 -9.33 -3.79
CA SER A 108 -20.42 -9.40 -4.32
C SER A 108 -19.40 -9.09 -3.22
N LEU A 109 -18.22 -9.69 -3.31
CA LEU A 109 -17.06 -9.33 -2.46
C LEU A 109 -16.66 -7.85 -2.56
N MET A 110 -17.13 -7.15 -3.61
CA MET A 110 -16.91 -5.74 -3.87
C MET A 110 -17.82 -4.82 -3.04
N HIS A 111 -18.84 -5.34 -2.34
CA HIS A 111 -19.63 -4.66 -1.30
C HIS A 111 -19.83 -3.14 -1.55
N GLY A 112 -20.73 -2.77 -2.46
CA GLY A 112 -21.05 -1.37 -2.80
C GLY A 112 -20.01 -0.61 -3.62
N ARG A 113 -18.78 -1.14 -3.85
CA ARG A 113 -17.75 -0.45 -4.66
C ARG A 113 -18.13 -0.33 -6.13
N SER A 114 -18.81 -1.32 -6.68
CA SER A 114 -19.28 -1.29 -8.08
C SER A 114 -20.29 -0.15 -8.28
N GLU A 115 -21.22 0.02 -7.33
CA GLU A 115 -22.20 1.10 -7.31
C GLU A 115 -21.55 2.45 -7.06
N LEU A 116 -20.55 2.52 -6.17
CA LEU A 116 -19.72 3.69 -5.94
C LEU A 116 -19.02 4.15 -7.24
N TYR A 117 -18.34 3.23 -7.92
CA TYR A 117 -17.63 3.53 -9.17
C TYR A 117 -18.60 3.97 -10.26
N TYR A 118 -19.75 3.29 -10.37
CA TYR A 118 -20.80 3.69 -11.29
C TYR A 118 -21.34 5.10 -10.98
N SER A 119 -21.57 5.42 -9.70
CA SER A 119 -22.04 6.75 -9.27
C SER A 119 -21.04 7.87 -9.54
N ILE A 120 -19.74 7.57 -9.49
CA ILE A 120 -18.66 8.53 -9.80
C ILE A 120 -18.79 9.02 -11.24
N PHE A 121 -18.93 8.09 -12.19
CA PHE A 121 -18.97 8.43 -13.62
C PHE A 121 -20.35 8.84 -14.10
N LYS A 122 -21.42 8.24 -13.59
CA LYS A 122 -22.80 8.55 -14.01
C LYS A 122 -23.18 10.01 -13.77
N ASN A 123 -22.72 10.57 -12.65
CA ASN A 123 -23.08 11.92 -12.23
C ASN A 123 -22.03 12.97 -12.64
N ALA A 124 -20.99 12.59 -13.39
CA ALA A 124 -19.95 13.51 -13.82
C ALA A 124 -20.35 14.24 -15.11
N ASN A 125 -20.20 15.55 -15.12
CA ASN A 125 -20.25 16.31 -16.37
C ASN A 125 -18.90 16.25 -17.10
N GLU A 126 -18.87 16.63 -18.38
CA GLU A 126 -17.66 16.56 -19.21
C GLU A 126 -16.48 17.36 -18.63
N TRP A 127 -16.75 18.51 -18.01
CA TRP A 127 -15.72 19.34 -17.37
C TRP A 127 -15.12 18.67 -16.14
N GLU A 128 -15.94 18.03 -15.31
CA GLU A 128 -15.51 17.28 -14.13
C GLU A 128 -14.68 16.05 -14.49
N LEU A 129 -14.94 15.42 -15.64
CA LEU A 129 -14.12 14.30 -16.12
C LEU A 129 -12.71 14.76 -16.51
N VAL A 130 -12.56 16.00 -16.98
CA VAL A 130 -11.27 16.55 -17.43
C VAL A 130 -10.51 17.23 -16.28
N PHE A 131 -11.17 18.07 -15.51
CA PHE A 131 -10.55 18.90 -14.46
C PHE A 131 -10.78 18.38 -13.03
N GLY A 132 -11.68 17.41 -12.85
CA GLY A 132 -12.08 16.92 -11.54
C GLY A 132 -13.11 17.81 -10.86
N ARG A 133 -13.57 17.35 -9.69
CA ARG A 133 -14.54 18.04 -8.84
C ARG A 133 -13.88 18.85 -7.72
N GLY A 134 -12.54 18.91 -7.71
CA GLY A 134 -11.76 19.48 -6.60
C GLY A 134 -11.68 18.55 -5.39
N ILE A 135 -10.81 18.93 -4.44
CA ILE A 135 -10.55 18.17 -3.21
C ILE A 135 -11.86 18.01 -2.41
N GLY A 136 -12.23 16.77 -2.10
CA GLY A 136 -13.46 16.46 -1.35
C GLY A 136 -14.76 16.67 -2.13
N GLY A 137 -14.71 17.05 -3.41
CA GLY A 137 -15.92 17.30 -4.21
C GLY A 137 -16.81 16.07 -4.35
N PHE A 138 -16.20 14.89 -4.55
CA PHE A 138 -16.93 13.62 -4.56
C PHE A 138 -17.53 13.29 -3.19
N GLU A 139 -16.77 13.50 -2.11
CA GLU A 139 -17.18 13.19 -0.73
C GLU A 139 -18.38 14.02 -0.32
N ASN A 140 -18.39 15.31 -0.66
CA ASN A 140 -19.50 16.21 -0.41
C ASN A 140 -20.76 15.81 -1.18
N SER A 141 -20.61 15.33 -2.42
CA SER A 141 -21.74 14.94 -3.27
C SER A 141 -22.33 13.56 -2.96
N SER A 142 -21.52 12.63 -2.46
CA SER A 142 -21.91 11.23 -2.30
C SER A 142 -22.03 10.78 -0.84
N GLY A 143 -21.56 11.60 0.12
CA GLY A 143 -21.49 11.25 1.53
C GLY A 143 -20.44 10.18 1.88
N THR A 144 -19.61 9.77 0.91
CA THR A 144 -18.59 8.73 1.07
C THR A 144 -17.36 9.02 0.20
N TYR A 145 -16.25 8.29 0.39
CA TYR A 145 -15.00 8.53 -0.34
C TYR A 145 -14.70 7.43 -1.34
N ALA A 146 -14.00 7.78 -2.42
CA ALA A 146 -13.49 6.83 -3.38
C ALA A 146 -12.46 5.92 -2.66
N HIS A 147 -12.84 4.68 -2.37
CA HIS A 147 -12.02 3.69 -1.65
C HIS A 147 -10.80 3.17 -2.45
N ASN A 148 -10.24 4.00 -3.33
CA ASN A 148 -9.05 3.75 -4.14
C ASN A 148 -8.36 5.09 -4.45
N MET A 149 -7.07 5.25 -4.14
CA MET A 149 -6.35 6.51 -4.36
C MET A 149 -6.30 6.95 -5.82
N PHE A 150 -6.21 6.06 -6.81
CA PHE A 150 -6.23 6.50 -8.21
C PHE A 150 -7.59 7.07 -8.59
N LEU A 151 -8.65 6.43 -8.13
CA LEU A 151 -10.01 6.93 -8.36
C LEU A 151 -10.26 8.23 -7.60
N SER A 152 -9.79 8.34 -6.36
CA SER A 152 -9.85 9.56 -5.55
C SER A 152 -9.12 10.72 -6.24
N LEU A 153 -7.88 10.50 -6.70
CA LEU A 153 -7.14 11.50 -7.48
C LEU A 153 -7.86 11.87 -8.78
N TYR A 154 -8.43 10.89 -9.48
CA TYR A 154 -9.20 11.15 -10.69
C TYR A 154 -10.47 11.96 -10.40
N THR A 155 -11.21 11.66 -9.33
CA THR A 155 -12.40 12.45 -8.96
C THR A 155 -12.06 13.87 -8.55
N GLU A 156 -10.88 14.11 -7.98
CA GLU A 156 -10.45 15.42 -7.50
C GLU A 156 -9.81 16.27 -8.60
N PHE A 157 -9.00 15.67 -9.47
CA PHE A 157 -8.17 16.36 -10.46
C PHE A 157 -8.47 15.97 -11.92
N GLY A 158 -9.43 15.09 -12.18
CA GLY A 158 -9.80 14.64 -13.52
C GLY A 158 -8.63 13.98 -14.23
N MET A 159 -8.46 14.23 -15.53
CA MET A 159 -7.36 13.70 -16.34
C MET A 159 -5.97 14.20 -15.88
N ILE A 160 -5.89 15.35 -15.19
CA ILE A 160 -4.63 15.87 -14.64
C ILE A 160 -4.01 14.87 -13.65
N SER A 161 -4.86 14.10 -12.95
CA SER A 161 -4.42 13.05 -12.04
C SER A 161 -3.48 12.02 -12.70
N ILE A 162 -3.65 11.74 -13.99
CA ILE A 162 -2.80 10.80 -14.74
C ILE A 162 -1.36 11.30 -14.74
N PHE A 163 -1.13 12.59 -15.00
CA PHE A 163 0.20 13.19 -14.98
C PHE A 163 0.80 13.19 -13.58
N ILE A 164 0.00 13.48 -12.55
CA ILE A 164 0.44 13.43 -11.15
C ILE A 164 0.88 12.01 -10.77
N ILE A 165 0.09 10.99 -11.13
CA ILE A 165 0.38 9.59 -10.87
C ILE A 165 1.64 9.15 -11.61
N LEU A 166 1.77 9.47 -12.90
CA LEU A 166 2.94 9.13 -13.71
C LEU A 166 4.20 9.79 -13.17
N PHE A 167 4.15 11.07 -12.83
CA PHE A 167 5.26 11.80 -12.21
C PHE A 167 5.67 11.17 -10.88
N PHE A 168 4.69 10.82 -10.04
CA PHE A 168 4.94 10.18 -8.75
C PHE A 168 5.60 8.81 -8.92
N ILE A 169 5.06 7.95 -9.79
CA ILE A 169 5.61 6.62 -10.07
C ILE A 169 7.03 6.74 -10.65
N PHE A 170 7.24 7.63 -11.63
CA PHE A 170 8.55 7.86 -12.22
C PHE A 170 9.57 8.29 -11.17
N SER A 171 9.21 9.26 -10.33
CA SER A 171 10.06 9.77 -9.27
C SER A 171 10.40 8.69 -8.24
N LEU A 172 9.43 7.86 -7.85
CA LEU A 172 9.65 6.72 -6.98
C LEU A 172 10.65 5.73 -7.57
N VAL A 173 10.47 5.33 -8.83
CA VAL A 173 11.39 4.41 -9.52
C VAL A 173 12.81 4.99 -9.55
N MET A 174 12.96 6.28 -9.85
CA MET A 174 14.25 6.95 -9.90
C MET A 174 14.94 7.02 -8.53
N ILE A 175 14.19 7.33 -7.48
CA ILE A 175 14.71 7.34 -6.11
C ILE A 175 15.12 5.94 -5.71
N PHE A 176 14.28 4.95 -5.97
CA PHE A 176 14.52 3.56 -5.61
C PHE A 176 15.79 3.04 -6.29
N LYS A 177 15.93 3.22 -7.62
CA LYS A 177 17.11 2.80 -8.39
C LYS A 177 18.41 3.41 -7.85
N LYS A 178 18.40 4.72 -7.55
CA LYS A 178 19.58 5.47 -7.09
C LYS A 178 19.87 5.32 -5.58
N SER A 179 19.06 4.59 -4.83
CA SER A 179 19.20 4.49 -3.36
C SER A 179 20.13 3.34 -2.95
N LYS A 180 20.91 3.58 -1.87
CA LYS A 180 21.68 2.52 -1.19
C LYS A 180 20.74 1.44 -0.63
N VAL A 181 21.28 0.24 -0.39
CA VAL A 181 20.48 -0.92 0.05
C VAL A 181 19.73 -0.65 1.36
N GLU A 182 20.32 0.04 2.35
CA GLU A 182 19.57 0.37 3.58
C GLU A 182 18.40 1.32 3.31
N ASN A 183 18.59 2.32 2.45
CA ASN A 183 17.55 3.26 2.08
C ASN A 183 16.44 2.58 1.27
N LYS A 184 16.77 1.61 0.43
CA LYS A 184 15.79 0.79 -0.30
C LYS A 184 14.87 0.04 0.66
N LYS A 185 15.38 -0.55 1.73
CA LYS A 185 14.55 -1.22 2.76
C LYS A 185 13.55 -0.27 3.40
N PHE A 186 14.00 0.93 3.78
CA PHE A 186 13.14 1.96 4.34
C PHE A 186 12.08 2.43 3.34
N LEU A 187 12.46 2.67 2.09
CA LEU A 187 11.54 3.03 1.01
C LEU A 187 10.52 1.92 0.73
N THR A 188 10.91 0.65 0.76
CA THR A 188 9.99 -0.49 0.62
C THR A 188 8.92 -0.50 1.71
N ILE A 189 9.30 -0.27 2.97
CA ILE A 189 8.34 -0.17 4.09
C ILE A 189 7.39 1.01 3.85
N LEU A 190 7.94 2.17 3.48
CA LEU A 190 7.14 3.38 3.29
C LEU A 190 6.17 3.25 2.12
N ILE A 191 6.61 2.69 0.99
CA ILE A 191 5.77 2.42 -0.19
C ILE A 191 4.69 1.39 0.16
N ALA A 192 5.06 0.30 0.83
CA ALA A 192 4.10 -0.72 1.23
C ALA A 192 3.03 -0.09 2.13
N ASN A 193 3.40 0.61 3.20
CA ASN A 193 2.42 1.19 4.12
C ASN A 193 1.58 2.32 3.51
N SER A 194 2.16 3.17 2.66
CA SER A 194 1.43 4.29 2.06
C SER A 194 0.51 3.82 0.93
N ILE A 195 1.04 3.21 -0.12
CA ILE A 195 0.29 2.94 -1.34
C ILE A 195 -0.74 1.84 -1.12
N SER A 196 -0.40 0.75 -0.44
CA SER A 196 -1.33 -0.38 -0.32
C SER A 196 -2.55 -0.06 0.55
N LYS A 197 -2.38 0.71 1.64
CA LYS A 197 -3.49 1.22 2.46
C LYS A 197 -4.42 2.12 1.64
N LEU A 198 -3.84 2.97 0.81
CA LEU A 198 -4.56 3.92 -0.06
C LEU A 198 -5.26 3.27 -1.24
N MET A 199 -4.85 2.08 -1.67
CA MET A 199 -5.55 1.30 -2.69
C MET A 199 -6.81 0.61 -2.18
N ILE A 200 -7.00 0.53 -0.86
CA ILE A 200 -8.00 -0.36 -0.27
C ILE A 200 -9.06 0.39 0.51
N SER A 201 -8.69 1.33 1.39
CA SER A 201 -9.68 1.92 2.31
C SER A 201 -9.24 3.20 3.02
N SER A 202 -8.43 4.05 2.41
CA SER A 202 -7.95 5.27 3.09
C SER A 202 -7.96 6.50 2.18
N ILE A 203 -8.11 7.65 2.82
CA ILE A 203 -8.03 8.97 2.19
C ILE A 203 -6.57 9.39 2.13
N HIS A 204 -6.11 9.77 0.94
CA HIS A 204 -4.70 10.09 0.69
C HIS A 204 -4.26 11.38 1.39
N TRP A 205 -5.14 12.37 1.51
CA TRP A 205 -4.89 13.61 2.26
C TRP A 205 -4.51 13.36 3.73
N ARG A 206 -5.02 12.29 4.35
CA ARG A 206 -4.76 11.96 5.77
C ARG A 206 -3.58 11.01 5.99
N SER A 207 -2.92 10.58 4.91
CA SER A 207 -1.83 9.60 4.98
C SER A 207 -0.49 10.28 5.21
N SER A 208 -0.06 10.33 6.47
CA SER A 208 1.25 10.88 6.87
C SER A 208 2.41 10.19 6.15
N GLU A 209 2.26 8.90 5.88
CA GLU A 209 3.24 8.03 5.24
C GLU A 209 3.40 8.39 3.75
N LEU A 210 2.29 8.73 3.08
CA LEU A 210 2.32 9.24 1.70
C LEU A 210 3.03 10.58 1.64
N TRP A 211 2.69 11.52 2.53
CA TRP A 211 3.29 12.85 2.53
C TRP A 211 4.78 12.82 2.87
N LEU A 212 5.20 11.92 3.76
CA LEU A 212 6.61 11.66 4.00
C LEU A 212 7.32 11.17 2.73
N LEU A 213 6.68 10.28 1.97
CA LEU A 213 7.22 9.77 0.70
C LEU A 213 7.32 10.87 -0.37
N VAL A 214 6.30 11.73 -0.49
CA VAL A 214 6.32 12.92 -1.36
C VAL A 214 7.45 13.87 -0.97
N GLY A 215 7.63 14.17 0.33
CA GLY A 215 8.71 15.02 0.81
C GLY A 215 10.11 14.47 0.46
N LEU A 216 10.29 13.15 0.54
CA LEU A 216 11.54 12.50 0.12
C LEU A 216 11.78 12.59 -1.38
N ILE A 217 10.71 12.58 -2.19
CA ILE A 217 10.79 12.79 -3.64
C ILE A 217 11.28 14.19 -3.95
N LEU A 218 10.62 15.20 -3.39
CA LEU A 218 10.91 16.61 -3.67
C LEU A 218 12.32 17.01 -3.21
N LYS A 219 12.73 16.60 -2.00
CA LYS A 219 14.07 16.90 -1.46
C LYS A 219 15.20 16.36 -2.33
N LYS A 220 15.01 15.21 -2.98
CA LYS A 220 16.08 14.62 -3.81
C LYS A 220 16.22 15.36 -5.14
N GLN A 221 15.14 15.92 -5.67
CA GLN A 221 15.16 16.69 -6.91
C GLN A 221 15.93 18.00 -6.73
N GLU A 222 15.69 18.73 -5.63
CA GLU A 222 16.44 19.94 -5.29
C GLU A 222 17.97 19.75 -5.34
N LYS A 223 18.46 18.61 -4.81
CA LYS A 223 19.89 18.28 -4.82
C LYS A 223 20.44 17.93 -6.20
N VAL A 224 19.62 17.38 -7.09
CA VAL A 224 20.00 17.06 -8.47
C VAL A 224 20.01 18.33 -9.33
N ASP A 225 19.03 19.21 -9.12
CA ASP A 225 18.90 20.46 -9.87
C ASP A 225 20.03 21.45 -9.53
N LEU A 226 20.44 21.52 -8.26
CA LEU A 226 21.63 22.27 -7.82
C LEU A 226 22.90 21.80 -8.53
N ILE A 227 23.16 20.49 -8.58
CA ILE A 227 24.35 19.91 -9.23
C ILE A 227 24.34 20.19 -10.74
N ASN A 228 23.18 20.03 -11.40
CA ASN A 228 23.06 20.28 -12.83
C ASN A 228 23.27 21.77 -13.16
N THR A 229 22.86 22.67 -12.27
CA THR A 229 23.05 24.12 -12.42
C THR A 229 24.52 24.52 -12.27
N GLU A 230 25.25 23.92 -11.30
CA GLU A 230 26.69 24.14 -11.15
C GLU A 230 27.50 23.60 -12.33
N ILE A 231 27.14 22.41 -12.84
CA ILE A 231 27.80 21.84 -14.03
C ILE A 231 27.58 22.72 -15.26
N ARG A 232 26.38 23.28 -15.47
CA ARG A 232 26.13 24.21 -16.59
C ARG A 232 26.99 25.47 -16.51
N LYS A 233 27.15 26.05 -15.30
CA LYS A 233 28.03 27.21 -15.10
C LYS A 233 29.49 26.91 -15.43
N MET A 234 29.98 25.71 -15.09
CA MET A 234 31.35 25.29 -15.40
C MET A 234 31.61 24.96 -16.88
N VAL A 235 30.56 24.76 -17.68
CA VAL A 235 30.67 24.46 -19.12
C VAL A 235 30.50 25.72 -19.98
N GLU A 236 29.90 26.77 -19.40
CA GLU A 236 29.67 28.08 -20.05
C GLU A 236 30.77 29.11 -19.73
N GLU A 237 31.70 28.80 -18.81
CA GLU A 237 32.95 29.54 -18.54
C GLU A 237 34.16 28.93 -19.28
#